data_AF-A0A9K3N627-F1
#
_entry.id   AF-A0A9K3N627-F1
#
_cell.length_a   1.000
_cell.length_b   1.000
_cell.length_c   1.000
_cell.angle_alpha   90.00
_cell.angle_beta   90.00
_cell.angle_gamma   90.00
#
_symmetry.space_group_name_H-M   'P 1'
#
loop_
_entity.id
_entity.type
_entity.pdbx_description
1 polymer ?
#
loop_
_entity_poly.entity_id
_entity_poly.type
_entity_poly.pdbx_seq_one_letter_code
_entity_poly.pdbx_strand_id
1 'polypeptide(L)'
;MCDFYVDINCAFIPKEITHDAHPNHLLSIVKSSAKQSKEICRACKYSMRRRNLVFHCPSCNFYIHVECALLLPRVIKHKLDKHPLNLRYEPAENHISEYFCEICEDELIPWQWFYHCTICAQSMHAACVPLILQCEQNTYVANRKCV
;
A
#
# COMPACT_ATOMS: atom_id res chain seq x y z
N MET A 1 -4.58 33.00 -15.19
CA MET A 1 -4.42 31.61 -15.70
C MET A 1 -4.47 30.69 -14.50
N CYS A 2 -5.26 29.62 -14.56
CA CYS A 2 -5.29 28.60 -13.50
C CYS A 2 -4.62 27.35 -14.06
N ASP A 3 -3.41 27.07 -13.59
CA ASP A 3 -2.67 25.86 -13.95
C ASP A 3 -3.18 24.70 -13.11
N PHE A 4 -4.14 23.95 -13.63
CA PHE A 4 -4.53 22.67 -13.05
C PHE A 4 -3.72 21.57 -13.71
N TYR A 5 -2.69 21.09 -12.99
CA TYR A 5 -1.96 19.89 -13.36
C TYR A 5 -2.79 18.68 -12.95
N VAL A 6 -3.60 18.15 -13.87
CA VAL A 6 -4.26 16.86 -13.69
C VAL A 6 -3.26 15.81 -14.12
N ASP A 7 -2.68 15.10 -13.14
CA ASP A 7 -1.90 13.88 -13.42
C ASP A 7 -2.77 12.93 -14.27
N ILE A 8 -2.20 12.30 -15.30
CA ILE A 8 -2.99 11.42 -16.20
C ILE A 8 -3.66 10.30 -15.40
N ASN A 9 -3.03 9.83 -14.31
CA ASN A 9 -3.63 8.85 -13.41
C ASN A 9 -4.84 9.41 -12.66
N CYS A 10 -4.86 10.73 -12.37
CA CYS A 10 -6.03 11.40 -11.77
C CYS A 10 -7.26 11.41 -12.69
N ALA A 11 -7.09 11.35 -14.02
CA ALA A 11 -8.20 11.33 -14.96
C ALA A 11 -8.96 10.00 -14.98
N PHE A 12 -8.32 8.90 -14.56
CA PHE A 12 -8.88 7.54 -14.60
C PHE A 12 -9.22 6.97 -13.23
N ILE A 13 -9.20 7.79 -12.17
CA ILE A 13 -9.59 7.30 -10.84
C ILE A 13 -11.09 6.96 -10.87
N PRO A 14 -11.49 5.70 -10.60
CA PRO A 14 -12.89 5.33 -10.56
C PRO A 14 -13.58 6.09 -9.41
N LYS A 15 -14.84 6.48 -9.64
CA LYS A 15 -15.64 7.13 -8.60
C LYS A 15 -15.88 6.22 -7.41
N GLU A 16 -15.97 4.92 -7.67
CA GLU A 16 -16.33 3.91 -6.68
C GLU A 16 -15.58 2.60 -6.96
N ILE A 17 -15.18 1.89 -5.90
CA ILE A 17 -14.50 0.60 -5.98
C ILE A 17 -15.00 -0.36 -4.91
N THR A 18 -14.96 -1.66 -5.22
CA THR A 18 -14.91 -2.73 -4.22
C THR A 18 -13.45 -3.05 -3.94
N HIS A 19 -13.08 -3.25 -2.67
CA HIS A 19 -11.70 -3.51 -2.29
C HIS A 19 -11.60 -4.80 -1.45
N ASP A 20 -10.64 -5.68 -1.74
CA ASP A 20 -10.49 -7.00 -1.09
C ASP A 20 -10.33 -6.90 0.44
N ALA A 21 -9.63 -5.87 0.92
CA ALA A 21 -9.50 -5.57 2.36
C ALA A 21 -10.79 -5.08 3.03
N HIS A 22 -11.82 -4.75 2.26
CA HIS A 22 -13.12 -4.30 2.78
C HIS A 22 -14.25 -4.86 1.91
N PRO A 23 -14.45 -6.19 1.96
CA PRO A 23 -15.42 -6.86 1.09
C PRO A 23 -16.84 -6.43 1.44
N ASN A 24 -17.75 -6.56 0.46
CA ASN A 24 -19.19 -6.27 0.57
C ASN A 24 -19.57 -4.79 0.71
N HIS A 25 -18.61 -3.86 0.77
CA HIS A 25 -18.89 -2.44 0.78
C HIS A 25 -18.23 -1.73 -0.40
N LEU A 26 -18.94 -0.72 -0.91
CA LEU A 26 -18.43 0.16 -1.95
C LEU A 26 -17.72 1.35 -1.29
N LEU A 27 -16.51 1.64 -1.73
CA LEU A 27 -15.77 2.81 -1.31
C LEU A 27 -15.91 3.87 -2.39
N SER A 28 -16.41 5.04 -2.02
CA SER A 28 -16.54 6.18 -2.94
C SER A 28 -15.37 7.13 -2.79
N ILE A 29 -14.96 7.76 -3.89
CA ILE A 29 -13.91 8.77 -3.88
C ILE A 29 -14.42 10.06 -3.22
N VAL A 30 -13.66 10.59 -2.26
CA VAL A 30 -13.97 11.85 -1.58
C VAL A 30 -12.72 12.71 -1.44
N LYS A 31 -12.89 14.03 -1.31
CA LYS A 31 -11.80 14.94 -0.93
C LYS A 31 -11.71 15.01 0.58
N SER A 32 -10.55 14.65 1.14
CA SER A 32 -10.30 14.72 2.57
C SER A 32 -10.45 16.15 3.11
N SER A 33 -11.32 16.31 4.11
CA SER A 33 -11.50 17.56 4.86
C SER A 33 -10.43 17.77 5.94
N ALA A 34 -10.39 18.95 6.56
CA ALA A 34 -9.48 19.21 7.69
C ALA A 34 -9.79 18.32 8.91
N LYS A 35 -11.04 17.87 9.05
CA LYS A 35 -11.42 16.92 10.11
C LYS A 35 -10.89 15.53 9.79
N GLN A 36 -11.04 15.10 8.54
CA GLN A 36 -10.58 13.79 8.06
C GLN A 36 -9.08 13.67 7.96
N SER A 37 -8.31 14.77 7.97
CA SER A 37 -6.85 14.67 7.93
C SER A 37 -6.20 14.07 9.16
N LYS A 38 -6.98 13.77 10.20
CA LYS A 38 -6.57 12.98 11.35
C LYS A 38 -6.84 11.48 11.17
N GLU A 39 -7.65 11.09 10.19
CA GLU A 39 -7.91 9.68 9.85
C GLU A 39 -6.67 9.07 9.19
N ILE A 40 -6.50 7.77 9.40
CA ILE A 40 -5.35 7.00 8.91
C ILE A 40 -5.74 6.07 7.76
N CYS A 41 -4.82 5.90 6.82
CA CYS A 41 -4.96 4.92 5.75
C CYS A 41 -4.92 3.52 6.32
N ARG A 42 -5.93 2.72 5.98
CA ARG A 42 -5.99 1.32 6.41
C ARG A 42 -4.81 0.51 5.88
N ALA A 43 -4.27 0.88 4.72
CA ALA A 43 -3.13 0.24 4.10
C ALA A 43 -1.78 0.65 4.68
N CYS A 44 -1.41 1.93 4.57
CA CYS A 44 -0.06 2.41 4.88
C CYS A 44 0.08 3.09 6.25
N LYS A 45 -1.02 3.24 6.99
CA LYS A 45 -1.10 3.93 8.31
C LYS A 45 -0.70 5.40 8.34
N TYR A 46 -0.35 6.00 7.20
CA TYR A 46 -0.19 7.45 7.09
C TYR A 46 -1.53 8.17 7.05
N SER A 47 -1.52 9.45 7.45
CA SER A 47 -2.71 10.28 7.55
C SER A 47 -3.30 10.69 6.19
N MET A 48 -4.61 10.97 6.18
CA MET A 48 -5.34 11.46 5.01
C MET A 48 -5.07 12.94 4.75
N ARG A 49 -3.96 13.30 4.08
CA ARG A 49 -3.60 14.70 3.81
C ARG A 49 -4.81 15.54 3.33
N ARG A 50 -4.95 16.75 3.89
CA ARG A 50 -6.08 17.64 3.60
C ARG A 50 -6.15 17.94 2.10
N ARG A 51 -7.35 17.91 1.53
CA ARG A 51 -7.66 18.11 0.10
C ARG A 51 -7.18 17.00 -0.83
N ASN A 52 -6.57 15.92 -0.35
CA ASN A 52 -6.27 14.75 -1.19
C ASN A 52 -7.54 13.95 -1.50
N LEU A 53 -7.55 13.29 -2.65
CA LEU A 53 -8.54 12.28 -2.99
C LEU A 53 -8.24 10.98 -2.24
N VAL A 54 -9.29 10.39 -1.68
CA VAL A 54 -9.22 9.16 -0.88
C VAL A 54 -10.46 8.32 -1.18
N PHE A 55 -10.36 7.01 -1.02
CA PHE A 55 -11.53 6.13 -1.02
C PHE A 55 -12.06 6.00 0.40
N HIS A 56 -13.37 6.18 0.57
CA HIS A 56 -14.02 6.20 1.86
C HIS A 56 -15.29 5.35 1.86
N CYS A 57 -15.45 4.52 2.89
CA CYS A 57 -16.71 3.85 3.22
C CYS A 57 -17.36 4.57 4.43
N PRO A 58 -18.48 5.31 4.23
CA PRO A 58 -19.13 6.06 5.29
C PRO A 58 -19.69 5.20 6.43
N SER A 59 -20.17 4.00 6.13
CA SER A 59 -20.78 3.10 7.14
C SER A 59 -19.75 2.53 8.11
N CYS A 60 -18.51 2.34 7.66
CA CYS A 60 -17.45 1.71 8.47
C CYS A 60 -16.36 2.67 8.92
N ASN A 61 -16.43 3.95 8.51
CA ASN A 61 -15.34 4.92 8.68
C ASN A 61 -13.99 4.35 8.20
N PHE A 62 -14.01 3.71 7.03
CA PHE A 62 -12.84 3.10 6.40
C PHE A 62 -12.24 4.08 5.39
N TYR A 63 -10.95 4.38 5.51
CA TYR A 63 -10.24 5.26 4.59
C TYR A 63 -9.01 4.56 4.01
N ILE A 64 -8.80 4.74 2.72
CA ILE A 64 -7.61 4.30 2.02
C ILE A 64 -7.18 5.35 1.00
N HIS A 65 -5.87 5.61 0.90
CA HIS A 65 -5.33 6.46 -0.16
C HIS A 65 -5.63 5.83 -1.51
N VAL A 66 -5.85 6.66 -2.54
CA VAL A 66 -6.12 6.18 -3.90
C VAL A 66 -4.98 5.27 -4.39
N GLU A 67 -3.74 5.67 -4.13
CA GLU A 67 -2.55 4.93 -4.52
C GLU A 67 -2.48 3.58 -3.80
N CYS A 68 -2.81 3.53 -2.51
CA CYS A 68 -2.82 2.27 -1.76
C CYS A 68 -3.91 1.31 -2.23
N ALA A 69 -5.04 1.83 -2.70
CA ALA A 69 -6.14 1.00 -3.20
C ALA A 69 -5.90 0.47 -4.61
N LEU A 70 -5.22 1.24 -5.47
CA LEU A 70 -5.12 0.93 -6.90
C LEU A 70 -3.73 0.43 -7.32
N LEU A 71 -2.67 0.80 -6.62
CA LEU A 71 -1.28 0.54 -7.03
C LEU A 71 -0.59 -0.56 -6.21
N LEU A 72 -1.30 -1.22 -5.29
CA LEU A 72 -0.78 -2.39 -4.56
C LEU A 72 -1.36 -3.67 -5.16
N PRO A 73 -0.61 -4.40 -6.01
CA PRO A 73 -1.05 -5.68 -6.54
C PRO A 73 -1.35 -6.68 -5.42
N ARG A 74 -2.36 -7.53 -5.64
CA ARG A 74 -2.66 -8.60 -4.68
C ARG A 74 -1.52 -9.63 -4.55
N VAL A 75 -0.81 -9.87 -5.65
CA VAL A 75 0.27 -10.85 -5.73
C VAL A 75 1.45 -10.22 -6.45
N ILE A 76 2.64 -10.41 -5.91
CA ILE A 76 3.91 -10.04 -6.55
C ILE A 76 4.81 -11.27 -6.64
N LYS A 77 5.67 -11.28 -7.65
CA LYS A 77 6.71 -12.31 -7.80
C LYS A 77 7.87 -11.71 -8.59
N HIS A 78 9.01 -11.55 -7.94
CA HIS A 78 10.26 -11.24 -8.61
C HIS A 78 10.82 -12.48 -9.30
N LYS A 79 11.67 -12.30 -10.33
CA LYS A 79 12.23 -13.40 -11.11
C LYS A 79 13.06 -14.39 -10.28
N LEU A 80 13.65 -13.92 -9.18
CA LEU A 80 14.44 -14.75 -8.26
C LEU A 80 13.58 -15.42 -7.18
N ASP A 81 12.31 -15.03 -7.06
CA ASP A 81 11.42 -15.61 -6.06
C ASP A 81 10.98 -17.00 -6.49
N LYS A 82 11.21 -17.97 -5.60
CA LYS A 82 10.71 -19.34 -5.80
C LYS A 82 9.18 -19.38 -5.76
N HIS A 83 8.58 -18.60 -4.87
CA HIS A 83 7.14 -18.54 -4.63
C HIS A 83 6.65 -17.09 -4.64
N PRO A 84 5.42 -16.82 -5.12
CA PRO A 84 4.87 -15.48 -5.08
C PRO A 84 4.59 -15.01 -3.64
N LEU A 85 4.71 -13.71 -3.40
CA LEU A 85 4.26 -13.07 -2.17
C LEU A 85 2.86 -12.51 -2.35
N ASN A 86 2.02 -12.67 -1.32
CA ASN A 86 0.64 -12.19 -1.32
C ASN A 86 0.52 -10.98 -0.41
N LEU A 87 -0.24 -9.97 -0.83
CA LEU A 87 -0.58 -8.81 -0.02
C LEU A 87 -1.48 -9.24 1.16
N ARG A 88 -1.16 -8.76 2.36
CA ARG A 88 -1.87 -9.03 3.61
C ARG A 88 -2.42 -7.72 4.18
N TYR A 89 -3.69 -7.73 4.60
CA TYR A 89 -4.46 -6.51 4.91
C TYR A 89 -4.62 -6.23 6.42
N GLU A 90 -4.77 -7.26 7.24
CA GLU A 90 -4.98 -7.22 8.69
C GLU A 90 -4.33 -8.47 9.32
N PRO A 91 -4.00 -8.48 10.62
CA PRO A 91 -2.78 -9.14 11.05
C PRO A 91 -2.87 -10.66 10.96
N ALA A 92 -1.75 -11.28 10.54
CA ALA A 92 -1.42 -12.59 11.06
C ALA A 92 -1.25 -12.40 12.58
N GLU A 93 -2.15 -13.02 13.33
CA GLU A 93 -2.21 -12.97 14.79
C GLU A 93 -0.81 -13.04 15.44
N ASN A 94 -0.58 -12.14 16.40
CA ASN A 94 0.45 -12.16 17.45
C ASN A 94 1.95 -12.18 17.07
N HIS A 95 2.35 -12.25 15.80
CA HIS A 95 3.78 -12.39 15.42
C HIS A 95 4.30 -11.40 14.36
N ILE A 96 3.59 -10.31 14.03
CA ILE A 96 4.08 -9.35 13.01
C ILE A 96 5.41 -8.70 13.39
N SER A 97 5.64 -8.41 14.67
CA SER A 97 6.91 -7.89 15.17
C SER A 97 8.08 -8.88 15.03
N GLU A 98 7.81 -10.14 14.74
CA GLU A 98 8.86 -11.15 14.47
C GLU A 98 9.24 -11.20 12.99
N TYR A 99 8.48 -10.53 12.11
CA TYR A 99 8.81 -10.45 10.69
C TYR A 99 9.69 -9.22 10.40
N PHE A 100 10.73 -9.47 9.61
CA PHE A 100 11.59 -8.44 9.04
C PHE A 100 11.35 -8.32 7.54
N CYS A 101 11.56 -7.12 7.02
CA CYS A 101 11.51 -6.86 5.59
C CYS A 101 12.79 -7.36 4.91
N GLU A 102 12.67 -8.25 3.93
CA GLU A 102 13.81 -8.80 3.17
C GLU A 102 14.62 -7.74 2.39
N ILE A 103 14.10 -6.52 2.23
CA ILE A 103 14.79 -5.44 1.50
C ILE A 103 15.54 -4.50 2.44
N CYS A 104 14.87 -4.01 3.49
CA CYS A 104 15.45 -2.99 4.35
C CYS A 104 15.91 -3.53 5.70
N GLU A 105 15.67 -4.80 5.98
CA GLU A 105 16.04 -5.50 7.23
C GLU A 105 15.38 -4.91 8.49
N ASP A 106 14.44 -3.98 8.34
CA ASP A 106 13.66 -3.41 9.43
C ASP A 106 12.41 -4.27 9.73
N GLU A 107 11.92 -4.21 10.98
CA GLU A 107 10.67 -4.85 11.41
C GLU A 107 9.46 -4.38 10.58
N LEU A 108 8.49 -5.27 10.40
CA LEU A 108 7.22 -4.88 9.82
C LEU A 108 6.42 -3.99 10.77
N ILE A 109 5.85 -2.92 10.20
CA ILE A 109 5.00 -2.00 10.96
C ILE A 109 3.69 -2.72 11.29
N PRO A 110 3.31 -2.84 12.58
CA PRO A 110 2.08 -3.48 12.97
C PRO A 110 0.87 -2.88 12.26
N TRP A 111 -0.07 -3.75 11.87
CA TRP A 111 -1.34 -3.39 11.20
C TRP A 111 -1.19 -2.82 9.79
N GLN A 112 0.02 -2.45 9.33
CA GLN A 112 0.29 -1.98 7.99
C GLN A 112 0.26 -3.14 6.99
N TRP A 113 -0.17 -2.88 5.76
CA TRP A 113 -0.19 -3.91 4.73
C TRP A 113 1.23 -4.27 4.30
N PHE A 114 1.46 -5.56 4.11
CA PHE A 114 2.75 -6.12 3.76
C PHE A 114 2.57 -7.31 2.84
N TYR A 115 3.64 -7.69 2.14
CA TYR A 115 3.66 -8.88 1.32
C TYR A 115 4.28 -10.03 2.09
N HIS A 116 3.68 -11.21 2.00
CA HIS A 116 4.17 -12.40 2.69
C HIS A 116 4.00 -13.67 1.85
N CYS A 117 5.03 -14.49 1.84
CA CYS A 117 4.98 -15.85 1.31
C CYS A 117 4.94 -16.85 2.48
N THR A 118 3.84 -17.58 2.63
CA THR A 118 3.69 -18.57 3.71
C THR A 118 4.55 -19.83 3.52
N ILE A 119 5.11 -20.04 2.32
CA ILE A 119 5.97 -21.19 2.02
C ILE A 119 7.43 -20.89 2.35
N CYS A 120 7.92 -19.70 1.98
CA CYS A 120 9.29 -19.27 2.26
C CYS A 120 9.45 -18.54 3.60
N ALA A 121 8.34 -18.14 4.23
CA ALA A 121 8.29 -17.20 5.36
C ALA A 121 8.90 -15.80 5.09
N GLN A 122 9.14 -15.46 3.81
CA GLN A 122 9.66 -14.16 3.40
C GLN A 122 8.60 -13.06 3.50
N SER A 123 9.00 -11.89 3.97
CA SER A 123 8.11 -10.75 4.18
C SER A 123 8.71 -9.43 3.71
N MET A 124 7.86 -8.50 3.25
CA MET A 124 8.31 -7.23 2.69
C MET A 124 7.30 -6.12 3.00
N HIS A 125 7.77 -4.93 3.37
CA HIS A 125 6.88 -3.76 3.40
C HIS A 125 6.34 -3.50 2.00
N ALA A 126 5.05 -3.14 1.89
CA ALA A 126 4.45 -2.77 0.61
C ALA A 126 5.20 -1.60 -0.07
N ALA A 127 5.77 -0.68 0.72
CA ALA A 127 6.55 0.45 0.23
C ALA A 127 7.95 0.06 -0.30
N CYS A 128 8.49 -1.11 0.08
CA CYS A 128 9.80 -1.56 -0.37
C CYS A 128 9.73 -2.30 -1.71
N VAL A 129 8.57 -2.86 -2.10
CA VAL A 129 8.43 -3.65 -3.33
C VAL A 129 8.87 -2.92 -4.60
N PRO A 130 8.57 -1.63 -4.81
CA PRO A 130 9.07 -0.91 -5.98
C PRO A 130 10.60 -0.85 -6.08
N LEU A 131 11.33 -1.00 -4.97
CA LEU A 131 12.80 -1.01 -4.95
C LEU A 131 13.39 -2.25 -5.62
N ILE A 132 12.66 -3.38 -5.65
CA ILE A 132 13.05 -4.58 -6.39
C ILE A 132 13.25 -4.23 -7.87
N LEU A 133 12.27 -3.53 -8.46
CA LEU A 133 12.29 -3.13 -9.87
C LEU A 133 13.41 -2.13 -10.17
N GLN A 134 13.77 -1.28 -9.20
CA GLN A 134 14.86 -0.31 -9.35
C GLN A 134 16.24 -0.95 -9.29
N CYS A 135 16.44 -2.02 -8.49
CA CYS A 135 17.67 -2.82 -8.53
C CYS A 135 17.85 -3.49 -9.91
N GLU A 136 16.77 -3.91 -10.57
CA GLU A 136 16.85 -4.52 -11.91
C GLU A 136 17.20 -3.53 -13.03
N GLN A 137 16.86 -2.25 -12.86
CA GLN A 137 17.07 -1.20 -13.87
C GLN A 137 18.40 -0.44 -13.69
N ASN A 138 19.23 -0.81 -12.71
CA ASN A 138 20.51 -0.14 -12.38
C ASN A 138 20.40 1.37 -12.11
N THR A 139 19.22 1.88 -11.75
CA THR A 139 19.01 3.29 -11.35
C THR A 139 19.21 3.51 -9.85
N TYR A 140 19.87 2.57 -9.18
CA TYR A 140 19.99 2.46 -7.72
C TYR A 140 21.08 3.38 -7.16
N VAL A 141 20.75 4.21 -6.17
CA VAL A 141 21.72 5.06 -5.46
C VAL A 141 22.09 4.41 -4.13
N ALA A 142 23.39 4.23 -3.92
CA ALA A 142 24.02 3.46 -2.86
C ALA A 142 23.57 3.87 -1.44
N ASN A 143 22.82 3.00 -0.73
CA ASN A 143 22.95 2.80 0.73
C ASN A 143 22.09 1.70 1.38
N ARG A 144 21.41 0.82 0.62
CA ARG A 144 20.77 -0.38 1.19
C ARG A 144 21.08 -1.56 0.29
N LYS A 145 21.49 -2.71 0.82
CA LYS A 145 21.96 -3.82 -0.01
C LYS A 145 20.76 -4.43 -0.75
N CYS A 146 20.83 -4.51 -2.08
CA CYS A 146 19.99 -5.47 -2.81
C CYS A 146 20.55 -6.86 -2.45
N VAL A 147 19.71 -7.73 -1.90
CA VAL A 147 20.04 -9.14 -1.63
C VAL A 147 20.08 -9.93 -2.95
#